data_AF-A0A8T5NMF4-F1
#
_entry.id   AF-A0A8T5NMF4-F1
#
_cell.length_a   1.000
_cell.length_b   1.000
_cell.length_c   1.000
_cell.angle_alpha   90.00
_cell.angle_beta   90.00
_cell.angle_gamma   90.00
#
_symmetry.space_group_name_H-M   'P 1'
#
loop_
_entity.id
_entity.type
_entity.pdbx_description
1 polymer ?
#
loop_
_entity_poly.entity_id
_entity_poly.type
_entity_poly.pdbx_seq_one_letter_code
_entity_poly.pdbx_strand_id
1 'polypeptide(L)' 'CETAINDIAEFKVKILTVTVESIFQSRSLRKEYSLMTNDSLNLQVMKSNGLTNIATNDSDFERVDWLKVWKP' A
#
# COMPACT_ATOMS: atom_id res chain seq x y z
N CYS A 1 2.81 -15.67 16.37
CA CYS A 1 3.28 -14.77 15.29
C CYS A 1 3.31 -15.46 13.93
N GLU A 2 3.82 -16.69 13.80
CA GLU A 2 3.74 -17.44 12.53
C GLU A 2 2.31 -17.92 12.20
N THR A 3 1.50 -18.22 13.21
CA THR A 3 0.10 -18.64 13.04
C THR A 3 -0.72 -17.64 12.22
N ALA A 4 -0.59 -16.34 12.53
CA ALA A 4 -1.30 -15.28 11.80
C ALA A 4 -0.93 -15.20 10.31
N ILE A 5 0.27 -15.62 9.92
CA ILE A 5 0.69 -15.65 8.51
C ILE A 5 -0.03 -16.78 7.76
N ASN A 6 -0.19 -17.93 8.41
CA ASN A 6 -0.92 -19.06 7.83
C ASN A 6 -2.41 -18.71 7.63
N ASP A 7 -2.99 -17.94 8.55
CA ASP A 7 -4.39 -17.51 8.48
C ASP A 7 -4.66 -16.57 7.28
N ILE A 8 -3.65 -15.84 6.78
CA ILE A 8 -3.80 -14.95 5.60
C ILE A 8 -4.28 -15.72 4.38
N ALA A 9 -3.82 -16.97 4.21
CA ALA A 9 -4.23 -17.81 3.09
C ALA A 9 -5.71 -18.20 3.15
N GLU A 10 -6.31 -18.18 4.34
CA GLU A 10 -7.72 -18.49 4.56
C GLU A 10 -8.61 -17.26 4.39
N PHE A 11 -8.03 -16.05 4.49
CA PHE A 11 -8.75 -14.83 4.18
C PHE A 11 -9.08 -14.80 2.69
N LYS A 12 -10.29 -14.34 2.35
CA LYS A 12 -10.72 -14.11 0.96
C LYS A 12 -10.05 -12.85 0.40
N VAL A 13 -8.72 -12.83 0.40
CA VAL A 13 -7.88 -11.72 -0.02
C VAL A 13 -7.15 -12.06 -1.31
N LYS A 14 -6.88 -11.04 -2.11
CA LYS A 14 -6.02 -11.14 -3.29
C LYS A 14 -4.65 -10.60 -2.93
N ILE A 15 -3.62 -11.43 -3.02
CA ILE A 15 -2.24 -11.01 -2.85
C ILE A 15 -1.75 -10.43 -4.18
N LEU A 16 -1.24 -9.20 -4.15
CA LEU A 16 -0.68 -8.53 -5.33
C LEU A 16 0.83 -8.66 -5.34
N THR A 17 1.38 -9.05 -6.49
CA THR A 17 2.82 -9.16 -6.69
C THR A 17 3.44 -7.77 -6.81
N VAL A 18 4.52 -7.54 -6.06
CA VAL A 18 5.37 -6.36 -6.23
C VAL A 18 6.41 -6.63 -7.32
N THR A 19 6.45 -5.80 -8.36
CA THR A 19 7.46 -5.90 -9.41
C THR A 19 8.67 -5.02 -9.11
N VAL A 20 9.82 -5.35 -9.70
CA VAL A 20 11.02 -4.48 -9.62
C VAL A 20 10.73 -3.08 -10.16
N GLU A 21 9.91 -2.98 -11.20
CA GLU A 21 9.46 -1.71 -11.76
C GLU A 21 8.68 -0.87 -10.73
N SER A 22 7.82 -1.50 -9.93
CA SER A 22 7.08 -0.83 -8.84
C SER A 22 8.01 -0.18 -7.83
N ILE A 23 9.15 -0.82 -7.52
CA ILE A 23 10.17 -0.28 -6.62
C ILE A 23 10.73 1.03 -7.19
N PHE A 24 11.08 1.06 -8.47
CA PHE A 24 11.64 2.26 -9.09
C PHE A 24 10.59 3.37 -9.25
N GLN A 25 9.37 3.02 -9.64
CA GLN A 25 8.26 3.97 -9.81
C GLN A 25 7.83 4.60 -8.47
N SER A 26 7.88 3.85 -7.36
CA SER A 26 7.53 4.38 -6.03
C SER A 26 8.34 5.60 -5.58
N ARG A 27 9.53 5.81 -6.17
CA ARG A 27 10.43 6.92 -5.80
C ARG A 27 9.82 8.30 -6.01
N SER A 28 8.96 8.48 -7.02
CA SER A 28 8.27 9.76 -7.27
C SER A 28 7.25 10.02 -6.17
N LEU A 29 6.39 9.04 -5.89
CA LEU A 29 5.38 9.10 -4.83
C LEU A 29 6.00 9.33 -3.44
N ARG A 30 7.14 8.71 -3.17
CA ARG A 30 7.89 8.92 -1.93
C ARG A 30 8.24 10.38 -1.69
N LYS A 31 8.70 11.07 -2.74
CA LYS A 31 9.04 12.49 -2.70
C LYS A 31 7.80 13.36 -2.64
N GLU A 32 6.79 13.03 -3.44
CA GLU A 32 5.54 13.79 -3.57
C GLU A 32 4.77 13.85 -2.24
N TYR A 33 4.63 12.71 -1.55
CA TYR A 33 3.82 12.60 -0.33
C TYR A 33 4.65 12.48 0.95
N SER A 34 5.98 12.63 0.84
CA SER A 34 6.94 12.48 1.96
C SER A 34 6.75 11.17 2.72
N LEU A 35 6.56 10.06 1.99
CA LEU A 35 6.32 8.74 2.56
C LEU A 35 7.63 7.99 2.85
N MET A 36 7.58 6.99 3.72
CA MET A 36 8.67 6.02 3.82
C MET A 36 8.72 5.12 2.59
N THR A 37 9.82 4.37 2.41
CA THR A 37 10.02 3.53 1.23
C THR A 37 8.90 2.50 1.04
N ASN A 38 8.55 1.75 2.08
CA ASN A 38 7.50 0.72 1.97
C ASN A 38 6.11 1.33 1.74
N ASP A 39 5.80 2.48 2.35
CA ASP A 39 4.52 3.15 2.15
C ASP A 39 4.38 3.69 0.74
N SER A 40 5.45 4.27 0.20
CA SER A 40 5.49 4.70 -1.21
C SER A 40 5.35 3.52 -2.18
N LEU A 41 5.86 2.33 -1.82
CA LEU A 41 5.73 1.12 -2.61
C LEU A 41 4.30 0.56 -2.58
N ASN A 42 3.68 0.51 -1.39
CA ASN A 42 2.26 0.18 -1.25
C ASN A 42 1.41 1.13 -2.11
N LEU A 43 1.70 2.43 -2.04
CA LEU A 43 1.00 3.44 -2.82
C LEU A 43 1.17 3.26 -4.33
N GLN A 44 2.37 2.90 -4.79
CA GLN A 44 2.63 2.61 -6.20
C GLN A 44 1.84 1.38 -6.68
N VAL A 45 1.83 0.30 -5.89
CA VAL A 45 1.07 -0.91 -6.22
C VAL A 45 -0.43 -0.60 -6.29
N MET A 46 -0.95 0.18 -5.35
CA MET A 46 -2.34 0.64 -5.38
C MET A 46 -2.67 1.42 -6.65
N LYS A 47 -1.82 2.41 -6.99
CA LYS A 47 -1.99 3.25 -8.18
C LYS A 47 -2.00 2.43 -9.46
N SER A 48 -1.06 1.49 -9.62
CA SER A 48 -1.00 0.60 -10.79
C SER A 48 -2.19 -0.35 -10.92
N ASN A 49 -2.90 -0.63 -9.82
CA ASN A 49 -4.08 -1.51 -9.80
C ASN A 49 -5.42 -0.73 -9.72
N GLY A 50 -5.39 0.61 -9.78
CA GLY A 50 -6.60 1.44 -9.68
C GLY A 50 -7.30 1.36 -8.30
N LEU A 51 -6.56 1.02 -7.24
CA LEU A 51 -7.11 0.93 -5.89
C LEU A 51 -7.11 2.31 -5.22
N THR A 52 -8.27 2.76 -4.74
CA THR A 52 -8.46 4.10 -4.17
C THR A 52 -8.82 4.10 -2.69
N ASN A 53 -8.88 2.93 -2.05
CA ASN A 53 -9.25 2.77 -0.64
C ASN A 53 -8.13 2.01 0.08
N ILE A 54 -7.70 2.50 1.24
CA ILE A 54 -6.73 1.83 2.11
C ILE A 54 -7.28 1.73 3.54
N ALA A 55 -7.15 0.56 4.17
CA ALA A 55 -7.38 0.41 5.59
C ALA A 55 -6.03 0.46 6.31
N THR A 56 -5.77 1.51 7.08
CA THR A 56 -4.50 1.69 7.79
C THR A 56 -4.67 2.65 8.96
N ASN A 57 -3.97 2.41 10.05
CA ASN A 57 -3.88 3.37 11.15
C ASN A 57 -2.82 4.47 10.92
N ASP A 58 -2.00 4.33 9.89
CA ASP A 58 -1.02 5.34 9.50
C ASP A 58 -1.70 6.60 8.93
N SER A 59 -1.45 7.75 9.54
CA SER A 59 -1.98 9.05 9.11
C SER A 59 -1.24 9.62 7.89
N ASP A 60 -0.06 9.11 7.54
CA ASP A 60 0.72 9.63 6.42
C ASP A 60 0.01 9.49 5.08
N PHE A 61 -0.83 8.46 4.94
CA PHE A 61 -1.65 8.23 3.74
C PHE A 61 -2.80 9.25 3.59
N GLU A 62 -3.16 9.99 4.64
CA GLU A 62 -4.16 11.07 4.56
C GLU A 62 -3.66 12.26 3.73
N ARG A 63 -2.34 12.34 3.47
CA ARG A 63 -1.74 13.33 2.56
C ARG A 63 -1.98 13.02 1.08
N VAL A 64 -2.47 11.83 0.75
CA VAL A 64 -2.70 11.39 -0.64
C VAL A 64 -4.13 11.72 -1.04
N ASP A 65 -4.29 12.69 -1.93
CA ASP A 65 -5.57 13.27 -2.34
C ASP A 65 -6.54 12.28 -3.03
N TRP A 66 -6.01 11.30 -3.77
CA TRP A 66 -6.82 10.30 -4.47
C TRP A 66 -7.17 9.07 -3.63
N LEU A 67 -6.74 9.01 -2.36
CA LEU A 67 -7.04 7.91 -1.45
C LEU A 67 -8.17 8.24 -0.48
N LYS A 68 -9.02 7.25 -0.24
CA LYS A 68 -9.89 7.17 0.93
C LYS A 68 -9.24 6.30 1.99
N VAL A 69 -8.90 6.89 3.13
CA VAL A 69 -8.33 6.18 4.30
C VAL A 69 -9.45 5.71 5.22
N TRP A 70 -9.42 4.44 5.59
CA TRP A 70 -10.27 3.83 6.60
C TRP A 70 -9.41 3.47 7.82
N LYS A 71 -9.81 3.90 9.01
CA LYS A 71 -9.14 3.55 10.27
C LYS A 71 -9.79 2.29 10.88
N PRO A 72 -9.09 1.15 10.92
CA PRO A 72 -9.58 -0.08 11.57
C PRO A 72 -9.38 -0.08 13.08
#